data_AF-A3VBF5-F1
#
_entry.id   AF-A3VBF5-F1
#
_cell.length_a   1.000
_cell.length_b   1.000
_cell.length_c   1.000
_cell.angle_alpha   90.00
_cell.angle_beta   90.00
_cell.angle_gamma   90.00
#
_symmetry.space_group_name_H-M   'P 1'
#
loop_
_entity.id
_entity.type
_entity.pdbx_description
1 polymer ?
#
loop_
_entity_poly.entity_id
_entity_poly.type
_entity_poly.pdbx_seq_one_letter_code
_entity_poly.pdbx_strand_id
1 'polypeptide(L)'
;MVQMTDAAIGSLGAFAPLPPLRTPEDILSDALPVMDPPSRITVTDAAERYIRVQAQGAWQSYDRSVTPYMVEPSDITQSRRFKTVVFVGPSQSGKTMMLQTTALHAPICDPNPILIVHMSKSDRDKWVEEKLNPLIQNSPVIRDRLGRARDDDTFSRKRFRGMRLTIGYPTPTMLSGGTYKMVLFTDYDHHPAVLGGKDNPEGTPYRMGLQRVKSYLSRGLVLVESSPAYQVIDPSWRPSPTAPHEMPPVGGGIVPLYNQGTRARWH
;
A
#
# COMPACT_ATOMS: atom_id res chain seq x y z
N MET A 1 -4.03 39.10 -33.85
CA MET A 1 -3.50 39.32 -32.49
C MET A 1 -4.57 38.83 -31.54
N VAL A 2 -4.44 37.60 -31.02
CA VAL A 2 -5.47 36.98 -30.18
C VAL A 2 -5.31 37.55 -28.77
N GLN A 3 -6.24 38.40 -28.36
CA GLN A 3 -6.27 38.95 -27.02
C GLN A 3 -7.00 37.93 -26.13
N MET A 4 -6.24 37.18 -25.33
CA MET A 4 -6.82 36.42 -24.22
C MET A 4 -7.07 37.41 -23.08
N THR A 5 -8.33 37.77 -22.87
CA THR A 5 -8.75 38.55 -21.70
C THR A 5 -8.76 37.63 -20.49
N ASP A 6 -7.71 37.76 -19.70
CA ASP A 6 -7.57 37.23 -18.34
C ASP A 6 -8.73 37.80 -17.49
N ALA A 7 -9.77 36.99 -17.26
CA ALA A 7 -10.85 37.36 -16.36
C ALA A 7 -10.40 37.11 -14.92
N ALA A 8 -10.51 38.14 -14.08
CA ALA A 8 -10.00 38.19 -12.72
C ALA A 8 -10.28 36.92 -11.89
N ILE A 9 -9.22 36.40 -11.25
CA ILE A 9 -9.30 35.47 -10.14
C ILE A 9 -10.19 36.10 -9.06
N GLY A 10 -11.41 35.59 -8.87
CA GLY A 10 -12.30 36.02 -7.79
C GLY A 10 -13.80 36.09 -8.10
N SER A 11 -14.23 36.09 -9.37
CA SER A 11 -15.65 35.97 -9.68
C SER A 11 -16.04 34.50 -9.83
N LEU A 12 -16.74 33.95 -8.82
CA LEU A 12 -17.41 32.66 -8.93
C LEU A 12 -18.46 32.79 -10.04
N GLY A 13 -18.16 32.24 -11.23
CA GLY A 13 -19.13 32.13 -12.31
C GLY A 13 -20.35 31.38 -11.79
N ALA A 14 -21.55 31.85 -12.16
CA ALA A 14 -22.81 31.25 -11.74
C ALA A 14 -22.80 29.75 -12.05
N PHE A 15 -22.59 28.94 -11.02
CA PHE A 15 -22.63 27.49 -11.14
C PHE A 15 -24.08 27.09 -11.41
N ALA A 16 -24.27 26.08 -12.26
CA ALA A 16 -25.56 25.40 -12.36
C ALA A 16 -26.04 25.04 -10.94
N PRO A 17 -27.35 25.13 -10.64
CA PRO A 17 -27.84 24.88 -9.30
C PRO A 17 -27.36 23.51 -8.84
N LEU A 18 -26.61 23.53 -7.75
CA LEU A 18 -26.10 22.34 -7.08
C LEU A 18 -27.29 21.43 -6.72
N PRO A 19 -27.07 20.11 -6.53
CA PRO A 19 -28.11 19.22 -6.06
C PRO A 19 -28.86 19.86 -4.89
N PRO A 20 -30.20 19.77 -4.85
CA PRO A 20 -30.99 20.52 -3.88
C PRO A 20 -30.44 20.26 -2.46
N LEU A 21 -30.25 21.35 -1.70
CA LEU A 21 -29.81 21.41 -0.30
C LEU A 21 -28.29 21.54 -0.01
N ARG A 22 -27.40 21.84 -0.98
CA ARG A 22 -26.01 22.22 -0.66
C ARG A 22 -25.60 23.55 -1.27
N THR A 23 -24.95 24.38 -0.47
CA THR A 23 -24.37 25.65 -0.90
C THR A 23 -22.99 25.41 -1.55
N PRO A 24 -22.51 26.32 -2.43
CA PRO A 24 -21.13 26.28 -2.92
C PRO A 24 -20.10 26.22 -1.78
N GLU A 25 -20.37 26.92 -0.68
CA GLU A 25 -19.54 26.93 0.53
C GLU A 25 -19.45 25.54 1.17
N ASP A 26 -20.56 24.79 1.22
CA ASP A 26 -20.58 23.41 1.74
C ASP A 26 -19.72 22.48 0.88
N ILE A 27 -19.74 22.67 -0.44
CA ILE A 27 -18.94 21.86 -1.37
C ILE A 27 -17.46 22.19 -1.23
N LEU A 28 -17.12 23.48 -1.17
CA LEU A 28 -15.74 23.91 -0.96
C LEU A 28 -15.21 23.41 0.39
N SER A 29 -15.99 23.55 1.47
CA SER A 29 -15.60 23.06 2.79
C SER A 29 -15.40 21.54 2.83
N ASP A 30 -16.16 20.76 2.06
CA ASP A 30 -15.99 19.30 1.95
C ASP A 30 -14.74 18.93 1.13
N ALA A 31 -14.38 19.73 0.13
CA ALA A 31 -13.24 19.48 -0.75
C ALA A 31 -11.89 19.97 -0.18
N LEU A 32 -11.87 21.07 0.58
CA LEU A 32 -10.66 21.72 1.09
C LEU A 32 -9.72 20.77 1.85
N PRO A 33 -10.18 19.83 2.71
CA PRO A 33 -9.29 18.90 3.41
C PRO A 33 -8.46 17.99 2.48
N VAL A 34 -8.84 17.82 1.21
CA VAL A 34 -8.06 17.05 0.23
C VAL A 34 -6.85 17.85 -0.27
N MET A 35 -6.88 19.18 -0.13
CA MET A 35 -5.79 20.06 -0.52
C MET A 35 -4.75 20.25 0.59
N ASP A 36 -4.99 19.72 1.79
CA ASP A 36 -4.04 19.81 2.89
C ASP A 36 -2.70 19.14 2.52
N PRO A 37 -1.57 19.75 2.91
CA PRO A 37 -0.27 19.13 2.68
C PRO A 37 -0.19 17.79 3.40
N PRO A 38 0.55 16.80 2.86
CA PRO A 38 0.75 15.53 3.52
C PRO A 38 1.26 15.69 4.95
N SER A 39 0.61 15.03 5.89
CA SER A 39 1.01 14.99 7.29
C SER A 39 2.36 14.27 7.44
N ARG A 40 3.21 14.79 8.32
CA ARG A 40 4.54 14.22 8.64
C ARG A 40 4.48 13.12 9.71
N ILE A 41 3.28 12.64 10.06
CA ILE A 41 3.09 11.54 11.00
C ILE A 41 3.56 10.23 10.33
N THR A 42 4.35 9.45 11.05
CA THR A 42 4.86 8.15 10.60
C THR A 42 3.73 7.13 10.42
N VAL A 43 4.00 5.99 9.78
CA VAL A 43 3.00 4.93 9.61
C VAL A 43 2.59 4.38 10.99
N THR A 44 3.57 4.14 11.84
CA THR A 44 3.37 3.60 13.20
C THR A 44 2.61 4.58 14.08
N ASP A 45 2.99 5.86 14.10
CA ASP A 45 2.30 6.86 14.91
C ASP A 45 0.85 7.07 14.45
N ALA A 46 0.59 7.01 13.14
CA ALA A 46 -0.77 7.08 12.61
C ALA A 46 -1.58 5.83 13.00
N ALA A 47 -0.96 4.65 12.98
CA ALA A 47 -1.62 3.41 13.39
C ALA A 47 -2.08 3.47 14.85
N GLU A 48 -1.22 3.87 15.77
CA GLU A 48 -1.59 3.99 17.20
C GLU A 48 -2.73 4.98 17.45
N ARG A 49 -2.77 6.08 16.69
CA ARG A 49 -3.80 7.11 16.83
C ARG A 49 -5.14 6.72 16.23
N TYR A 50 -5.12 6.04 15.07
CA TYR A 50 -6.30 5.96 14.21
C TYR A 50 -6.76 4.55 13.88
N ILE A 51 -5.95 3.52 14.13
CA ILE A 51 -6.28 2.13 13.82
C ILE A 51 -6.67 1.40 15.10
N ARG A 52 -7.78 0.66 15.03
CA ARG A 52 -8.20 -0.30 16.06
C ARG A 52 -7.92 -1.71 15.58
N VAL A 53 -7.38 -2.55 16.45
CA VAL A 53 -7.08 -3.96 16.18
C VAL A 53 -7.88 -4.86 17.11
N GLN A 54 -8.25 -6.04 16.62
CA GLN A 54 -8.92 -7.04 17.44
C GLN A 54 -7.88 -7.80 18.27
N ALA A 55 -8.00 -7.75 19.59
CA ALA A 55 -7.19 -8.51 20.53
C ALA A 55 -8.06 -8.98 21.69
N GLN A 56 -7.87 -10.24 22.11
CA GLN A 56 -8.60 -10.83 23.24
C GLN A 56 -10.14 -10.69 23.14
N GLY A 57 -10.68 -10.75 21.91
CA GLY A 57 -12.12 -10.63 21.67
C GLY A 57 -12.67 -9.19 21.67
N ALA A 58 -11.83 -8.18 21.95
CA ALA A 58 -12.22 -6.77 21.93
C ALA A 58 -11.44 -5.98 20.86
N TRP A 59 -11.99 -4.85 20.44
CA TRP A 59 -11.29 -3.90 19.59
C TRP A 59 -10.57 -2.86 20.46
N GLN A 60 -9.26 -2.76 20.33
CA GLN A 60 -8.41 -1.85 21.10
C GLN A 60 -7.52 -1.01 20.18
N SER A 61 -6.86 0.02 20.72
CA SER A 61 -5.85 0.76 19.97
C SER A 61 -4.76 -0.18 19.44
N TYR A 62 -4.23 0.11 18.25
CA TYR A 62 -2.97 -0.49 17.83
C TYR A 62 -1.87 -0.17 18.86
N ASP A 63 -1.06 -1.17 19.19
CA ASP A 63 0.04 -1.08 20.16
C ASP A 63 1.33 -1.56 19.47
N ARG A 64 2.29 -0.65 19.29
CA ARG A 64 3.57 -0.96 18.64
C ARG A 64 4.42 -1.96 19.43
N SER A 65 4.20 -2.09 20.74
CA SER A 65 4.97 -2.97 21.61
C SER A 65 4.71 -4.46 21.36
N VAL A 66 3.60 -4.79 20.69
CA VAL A 66 3.26 -6.17 20.29
C VAL A 66 4.22 -6.70 19.22
N THR A 67 4.64 -5.86 18.28
CA THR A 67 5.61 -6.22 17.24
C THR A 67 6.59 -5.06 17.01
N PRO A 68 7.53 -4.80 17.94
CA PRO A 68 8.41 -3.63 17.88
C PRO A 68 9.33 -3.66 16.64
N TYR A 69 9.68 -4.85 16.17
CA TYR A 69 10.46 -5.07 14.95
C TYR A 69 9.74 -4.66 13.66
N MET A 70 8.43 -4.37 13.70
CA MET A 70 7.66 -3.88 12.56
C MET A 70 7.64 -2.36 12.42
N VAL A 71 8.12 -1.63 13.43
CA VAL A 71 8.13 -0.16 13.42
C VAL A 71 9.00 0.38 12.29
N GLU A 72 10.27 -0.03 12.23
CA GLU A 72 11.20 0.43 11.19
C GLU A 72 10.73 0.05 9.76
N PRO A 73 10.37 -1.23 9.47
CA PRO A 73 9.84 -1.61 8.17
C PRO A 73 8.56 -0.88 7.75
N SER A 74 7.69 -0.52 8.70
CA SER A 74 6.48 0.25 8.41
C SER A 74 6.83 1.70 8.07
N ASP A 75 7.64 2.36 8.89
CA ASP A 75 7.93 3.79 8.75
C ASP A 75 8.85 4.09 7.56
N ILE A 76 9.76 3.17 7.21
CA ILE A 76 10.65 3.31 6.07
C ILE A 76 9.90 3.35 4.72
N THR A 77 8.64 2.92 4.68
CA THR A 77 7.76 3.05 3.49
C THR A 77 7.47 4.51 3.10
N GLN A 78 7.74 5.47 3.99
CA GLN A 78 7.66 6.90 3.70
C GLN A 78 9.00 7.49 3.22
N SER A 79 10.08 6.71 3.26
CA SER A 79 11.42 7.19 2.91
C SER A 79 11.51 7.55 1.44
N ARG A 80 12.16 8.69 1.15
CA ARG A 80 12.51 9.08 -0.22
C ARG A 80 13.83 8.48 -0.71
N ARG A 81 14.55 7.77 0.16
CA ARG A 81 15.85 7.16 -0.14
C ARG A 81 15.72 5.80 -0.81
N PHE A 82 14.65 5.07 -0.51
CA PHE A 82 14.45 3.70 -0.97
C PHE A 82 13.27 3.62 -1.94
N LYS A 83 13.45 2.85 -3.01
CA LYS A 83 12.38 2.57 -3.99
C LYS A 83 11.56 1.34 -3.60
N THR A 84 12.19 0.44 -2.86
CA THR A 84 11.62 -0.84 -2.45
C THR A 84 11.91 -1.08 -0.98
N VAL A 85 10.90 -1.57 -0.26
CA VAL A 85 11.01 -2.14 1.08
C VAL A 85 10.72 -3.63 0.96
N VAL A 86 11.67 -4.46 1.36
CA VAL A 86 11.55 -5.92 1.31
C VAL A 86 11.58 -6.43 2.73
N PHE A 87 10.48 -7.03 3.19
CA PHE A 87 10.39 -7.63 4.52
C PHE A 87 10.33 -9.15 4.41
N VAL A 88 11.43 -9.80 4.82
CA VAL A 88 11.52 -11.25 4.92
C VAL A 88 11.29 -11.65 6.36
N GLY A 89 10.22 -12.42 6.63
CA GLY A 89 9.94 -12.88 7.98
C GLY A 89 9.07 -14.13 8.00
N PRO A 90 9.08 -14.90 9.10
CA PRO A 90 8.30 -16.12 9.22
C PRO A 90 6.80 -15.84 9.22
N SER A 91 5.98 -16.87 9.05
CA SER A 91 4.52 -16.75 9.16
C SER A 91 4.12 -16.24 10.55
N GLN A 92 3.00 -15.53 10.63
CA GLN A 92 2.46 -14.96 11.88
C GLN A 92 3.37 -13.93 12.58
N SER A 93 4.25 -13.24 11.83
CA SER A 93 5.15 -12.21 12.38
C SER A 93 4.61 -10.77 12.25
N GLY A 94 3.30 -10.55 12.14
CA GLY A 94 2.73 -9.19 12.01
C GLY A 94 2.80 -8.56 10.61
N LYS A 95 3.23 -9.28 9.56
CA LYS A 95 3.39 -8.75 8.18
C LYS A 95 2.08 -8.20 7.61
N THR A 96 0.97 -8.92 7.82
CA THR A 96 -0.36 -8.46 7.41
C THR A 96 -0.76 -7.15 8.09
N MET A 97 -0.36 -6.95 9.36
CA MET A 97 -0.65 -5.71 10.06
C MET A 97 0.20 -4.56 9.50
N MET A 98 1.49 -4.78 9.23
CA MET A 98 2.34 -3.80 8.53
C MET A 98 1.75 -3.40 7.17
N LEU A 99 1.24 -4.36 6.39
CA LEU A 99 0.55 -4.11 5.12
C LEU A 99 -0.67 -3.20 5.32
N GLN A 100 -1.50 -3.50 6.32
CA GLN A 100 -2.71 -2.76 6.64
C GLN A 100 -2.42 -1.34 7.14
N THR A 101 -1.51 -1.18 8.09
CA THR A 101 -1.13 0.13 8.64
C THR A 101 -0.51 1.01 7.56
N THR A 102 0.36 0.46 6.72
CA THR A 102 0.96 1.18 5.57
C THR A 102 -0.10 1.64 4.58
N ALA A 103 -1.07 0.78 4.22
CA ALA A 103 -2.13 1.14 3.29
C ALA A 103 -3.11 2.18 3.88
N LEU A 104 -3.45 2.05 5.17
CA LEU A 104 -4.40 2.92 5.87
C LEU A 104 -3.78 4.23 6.38
N HIS A 105 -2.45 4.37 6.34
CA HIS A 105 -1.78 5.66 6.54
C HIS A 105 -2.20 6.68 5.47
N ALA A 106 -2.24 6.27 4.21
CA ALA A 106 -2.52 7.16 3.08
C ALA A 106 -3.85 7.92 3.17
N PRO A 107 -5.02 7.30 3.44
CA PRO A 107 -6.29 8.03 3.49
C PRO A 107 -6.37 9.05 4.63
N ILE A 108 -5.50 8.96 5.64
CA ILE A 108 -5.42 9.93 6.74
C ILE A 108 -4.41 11.03 6.41
N CYS A 109 -3.20 10.63 6.03
CA CYS A 109 -2.02 11.46 6.12
C CYS A 109 -1.43 11.88 4.77
N ASP A 110 -1.57 11.07 3.71
CA ASP A 110 -1.01 11.41 2.38
C ASP A 110 -1.83 10.77 1.25
N PRO A 111 -3.07 11.27 1.00
CA PRO A 111 -4.03 10.61 0.11
C PRO A 111 -3.49 10.47 -1.31
N ASN A 112 -3.18 9.23 -1.71
CA ASN A 112 -2.68 8.89 -3.04
C ASN A 112 -3.08 7.46 -3.41
N PRO A 113 -3.18 7.12 -4.72
CA PRO A 113 -3.51 5.77 -5.15
C PRO A 113 -2.51 4.72 -4.64
N ILE A 114 -3.03 3.66 -4.04
CA ILE A 114 -2.27 2.48 -3.58
C ILE A 114 -2.85 1.23 -4.23
N LEU A 115 -1.98 0.29 -4.60
CA LEU A 115 -2.35 -1.05 -5.04
C LEU A 115 -1.84 -2.09 -4.02
N ILE A 116 -2.74 -2.93 -3.50
CA ILE A 116 -2.39 -4.16 -2.76
C ILE A 116 -2.56 -5.35 -3.70
N VAL A 117 -1.58 -6.24 -3.73
CA VAL A 117 -1.57 -7.45 -4.58
C VAL A 117 -1.42 -8.69 -3.70
N HIS A 118 -2.51 -9.43 -3.55
CA HIS A 118 -2.55 -10.78 -2.97
C HIS A 118 -2.13 -11.83 -3.99
N MET A 119 -2.10 -13.10 -3.57
CA MET A 119 -1.65 -14.25 -4.35
C MET A 119 -2.72 -14.67 -5.38
N SER A 120 -3.99 -14.69 -4.97
CA SER A 120 -5.12 -15.07 -5.81
C SER A 120 -6.37 -14.22 -5.55
N LYS A 121 -7.40 -14.40 -6.38
CA LYS A 121 -8.71 -13.76 -6.19
C LYS A 121 -9.38 -14.19 -4.88
N SER A 122 -9.32 -15.48 -4.55
CA SER A 122 -9.94 -16.01 -3.32
C SER A 122 -9.23 -15.49 -2.07
N ASP A 123 -7.90 -15.42 -2.07
CA ASP A 123 -7.13 -14.90 -0.93
C ASP A 123 -7.42 -13.43 -0.70
N ARG A 124 -7.51 -12.65 -1.79
CA ARG A 124 -7.94 -11.25 -1.75
C ARG A 124 -9.33 -11.12 -1.12
N ASP A 125 -10.31 -11.86 -1.64
CA ASP A 125 -11.71 -11.72 -1.22
C ASP A 125 -11.86 -12.06 0.27
N LYS A 126 -11.24 -13.16 0.70
CA LYS A 126 -11.18 -13.58 2.09
C LYS A 126 -10.52 -12.51 2.98
N TRP A 127 -9.36 -11.99 2.58
CA TRP A 127 -8.67 -10.97 3.37
C TRP A 127 -9.48 -9.67 3.49
N VAL A 128 -10.14 -9.24 2.42
CA VAL A 128 -10.98 -8.05 2.47
C VAL A 128 -12.15 -8.24 3.42
N GLU A 129 -12.84 -9.38 3.35
CA GLU A 129 -13.99 -9.69 4.20
C GLU A 129 -13.61 -9.86 5.67
N GLU A 130 -12.58 -10.68 5.95
CA GLU A 130 -12.26 -11.09 7.31
C GLU A 130 -11.33 -10.12 8.05
N LYS A 131 -10.55 -9.31 7.31
CA LYS A 131 -9.49 -8.47 7.90
C LYS A 131 -9.68 -7.00 7.59
N LEU A 132 -9.68 -6.59 6.32
CA LEU A 132 -9.70 -5.17 5.97
C LEU A 132 -11.02 -4.49 6.33
N ASN A 133 -12.16 -5.09 5.99
CA ASN A 133 -13.47 -4.52 6.27
C ASN A 133 -13.69 -4.33 7.77
N PRO A 134 -13.51 -5.35 8.64
CA PRO A 134 -13.63 -5.17 10.09
C PRO A 134 -12.66 -4.10 10.63
N LEU A 135 -11.42 -4.05 10.14
CA LEU A 135 -10.43 -3.06 10.56
C LEU A 135 -10.89 -1.63 10.25
N ILE A 136 -11.40 -1.39 9.03
CA ILE A 136 -11.95 -0.09 8.63
C ILE A 136 -13.19 0.25 9.48
N GLN A 137 -14.14 -0.67 9.62
CA GLN A 137 -15.41 -0.42 10.31
C GLN A 137 -15.22 -0.08 11.80
N ASN A 138 -14.20 -0.66 12.42
CA ASN A 138 -13.87 -0.44 13.83
C ASN A 138 -12.86 0.70 14.04
N SER A 139 -12.37 1.35 12.98
CA SER A 139 -11.46 2.50 13.05
C SER A 139 -12.20 3.78 12.63
N PRO A 140 -12.79 4.55 13.56
CA PRO A 140 -13.78 5.59 13.21
C PRO A 140 -13.27 6.67 12.25
N VAL A 141 -12.02 7.11 12.42
CA VAL A 141 -11.40 8.13 11.55
C VAL A 141 -11.17 7.58 10.14
N ILE A 142 -10.75 6.33 10.01
CA ILE A 142 -10.61 5.67 8.70
C ILE A 142 -11.98 5.49 8.05
N ARG A 143 -12.97 5.01 8.81
CA ARG A 143 -14.34 4.79 8.33
C ARG A 143 -14.96 6.07 7.79
N ASP A 144 -14.76 7.21 8.46
CA ASP A 144 -15.30 8.49 8.01
C ASP A 144 -14.72 8.96 6.65
N ARG A 145 -13.50 8.54 6.35
CA ARG A 145 -12.84 8.79 5.06
C ARG A 145 -13.36 7.88 3.95
N LEU A 146 -14.00 6.75 4.25
CA LEU A 146 -14.52 5.83 3.24
C LEU A 146 -15.75 6.43 2.55
N GLY A 147 -15.78 6.33 1.22
CA GLY A 147 -16.92 6.77 0.41
C GLY A 147 -18.20 5.99 0.76
N ARG A 148 -19.35 6.64 0.55
CA ARG A 148 -20.66 6.09 0.90
C ARG A 148 -21.45 5.59 -0.32
N ALA A 149 -20.92 5.76 -1.53
CA ALA A 149 -21.59 5.25 -2.72
C ALA A 149 -21.47 3.72 -2.81
N ARG A 150 -22.43 3.09 -3.48
CA ARG A 150 -22.50 1.64 -3.66
C ARG A 150 -21.19 1.02 -4.18
N ASP A 151 -20.51 1.71 -5.08
CA ASP A 151 -19.29 1.22 -5.74
C ASP A 151 -17.98 1.71 -5.09
N ASP A 152 -18.07 2.44 -3.96
CA ASP A 152 -16.90 2.92 -3.23
C ASP A 152 -16.26 1.84 -2.36
N ASP A 153 -17.04 0.86 -1.92
CA ASP A 153 -16.60 -0.25 -1.05
C ASP A 153 -16.87 -1.61 -1.71
N THR A 154 -15.83 -2.22 -2.29
CA THR A 154 -15.90 -3.52 -2.96
C THR A 154 -14.69 -4.39 -2.60
N PHE A 155 -14.69 -5.64 -3.04
CA PHE A 155 -13.54 -6.55 -2.90
C PHE A 155 -12.28 -6.10 -3.64
N SER A 156 -12.43 -5.35 -4.74
CA SER A 156 -11.30 -4.91 -5.56
C SER A 156 -10.89 -3.46 -5.32
N ARG A 157 -11.65 -2.73 -4.49
CA ARG A 157 -11.51 -1.29 -4.36
C ARG A 157 -12.13 -0.76 -3.09
N LYS A 158 -11.41 0.12 -2.39
CA LYS A 158 -11.94 1.07 -1.41
C LYS A 158 -11.66 2.49 -1.90
N ARG A 159 -12.70 3.30 -2.13
CA ARG A 159 -12.54 4.73 -2.44
C ARG A 159 -12.66 5.53 -1.16
N PHE A 160 -11.57 6.18 -0.77
CA PHE A 160 -11.54 7.12 0.33
C PHE A 160 -11.57 8.56 -0.22
N ARG A 161 -11.87 9.55 0.63
CA ARG A 161 -11.75 10.97 0.25
C ARG A 161 -10.34 11.25 -0.27
N GLY A 162 -10.25 11.74 -1.51
CA GLY A 162 -8.97 12.08 -2.16
C GLY A 162 -8.14 10.90 -2.70
N MET A 163 -8.53 9.63 -2.49
CA MET A 163 -7.73 8.51 -2.99
C MET A 163 -8.48 7.21 -3.24
N ARG A 164 -7.85 6.31 -4.00
CA ARG A 164 -8.32 4.94 -4.23
C ARG A 164 -7.31 3.93 -3.73
N LEU A 165 -7.76 3.01 -2.88
CA LEU A 165 -7.06 1.77 -2.56
C LEU A 165 -7.58 0.67 -3.50
N THR A 166 -6.77 0.27 -4.47
CA THR A 166 -7.06 -0.87 -5.35
C THR A 166 -6.51 -2.14 -4.71
N ILE A 167 -7.27 -3.24 -4.79
CA ILE A 167 -6.90 -4.52 -4.21
C ILE A 167 -7.04 -5.60 -5.29
N GLY A 168 -5.94 -6.29 -5.56
CA GLY A 168 -5.80 -7.18 -6.70
C GLY A 168 -5.03 -8.43 -6.39
N TYR A 169 -4.69 -9.13 -7.47
CA TYR A 169 -3.88 -10.33 -7.53
C TYR A 169 -3.02 -10.25 -8.80
N PRO A 170 -1.98 -11.10 -8.97
CA PRO A 170 -0.88 -10.82 -9.88
C PRO A 170 -1.29 -11.22 -11.30
N THR A 171 -1.89 -10.28 -12.03
CA THR A 171 -2.19 -10.41 -13.46
C THR A 171 -1.51 -9.30 -14.26
N PRO A 172 -1.18 -9.55 -15.54
CA PRO A 172 -0.59 -8.53 -16.38
C PRO A 172 -1.44 -7.27 -16.45
N THR A 173 -2.77 -7.42 -16.64
CA THR A 173 -3.72 -6.32 -16.70
C THR A 173 -3.75 -5.49 -15.41
N MET A 174 -3.70 -6.12 -14.24
CA MET A 174 -3.69 -5.39 -12.96
C MET A 174 -2.41 -4.57 -12.79
N LEU A 175 -1.27 -5.15 -13.16
CA LEU A 175 0.05 -4.52 -13.02
C LEU A 175 0.46 -3.69 -14.25
N SER A 176 -0.38 -3.58 -15.27
CA SER A 176 -0.23 -2.66 -16.40
C SER A 176 -1.27 -1.51 -16.39
N GLY A 177 -2.41 -1.70 -15.69
CA GLY A 177 -3.60 -0.87 -15.83
C GLY A 177 -3.66 0.45 -15.05
N GLY A 178 -2.64 0.84 -14.31
CA GLY A 178 -2.68 2.12 -13.57
C GLY A 178 -1.37 2.56 -12.94
N THR A 179 -1.32 3.85 -12.59
CA THR A 179 -0.20 4.48 -11.89
C THR A 179 -0.54 4.58 -10.41
N TYR A 180 0.37 4.15 -9.54
CA TYR A 180 0.16 4.10 -8.10
C TYR A 180 1.34 4.76 -7.39
N LYS A 181 1.09 5.46 -6.29
CA LYS A 181 2.19 5.93 -5.45
C LYS A 181 2.87 4.77 -4.76
N MET A 182 2.07 3.80 -4.30
CA MET A 182 2.59 2.62 -3.62
C MET A 182 1.98 1.34 -4.18
N VAL A 183 2.81 0.31 -4.34
CA VAL A 183 2.37 -1.06 -4.66
C VAL A 183 2.83 -1.98 -3.54
N LEU A 184 1.92 -2.72 -2.93
CA LEU A 184 2.17 -3.60 -1.79
C LEU A 184 1.91 -5.05 -2.20
N PHE A 185 2.95 -5.88 -2.25
CA PHE A 185 2.85 -7.31 -2.51
C PHE A 185 2.88 -8.07 -1.19
N THR A 186 1.89 -8.94 -0.98
CA THR A 186 1.77 -9.81 0.20
C THR A 186 1.93 -11.27 -0.20
N ASP A 187 2.60 -12.04 0.65
CA ASP A 187 3.00 -13.44 0.40
C ASP A 187 3.63 -13.65 -0.99
N TYR A 188 4.61 -12.81 -1.34
CA TYR A 188 5.21 -12.73 -2.67
C TYR A 188 5.78 -14.05 -3.22
N ASP A 189 6.27 -14.95 -2.36
CA ASP A 189 6.80 -16.25 -2.79
C ASP A 189 5.74 -17.16 -3.43
N HIS A 190 4.46 -16.88 -3.21
CA HIS A 190 3.34 -17.61 -3.81
C HIS A 190 2.82 -16.95 -5.08
N HIS A 191 3.45 -15.86 -5.55
CA HIS A 191 3.07 -15.22 -6.81
C HIS A 191 3.68 -15.98 -7.99
N PRO A 192 3.08 -15.90 -9.20
CA PRO A 192 3.70 -16.44 -10.40
C PRO A 192 5.09 -15.82 -10.62
N ALA A 193 6.07 -16.66 -10.94
CA ALA A 193 7.44 -16.20 -11.21
C ALA A 193 7.51 -15.22 -12.40
N VAL A 194 6.63 -15.40 -13.39
CA VAL A 194 6.52 -14.54 -14.57
C VAL A 194 5.04 -14.35 -14.88
N LEU A 195 4.66 -13.11 -15.18
CA LEU A 195 3.37 -12.73 -15.71
C LEU A 195 3.42 -12.57 -17.23
N GLY A 196 2.29 -12.80 -17.89
CA GLY A 196 2.15 -12.73 -19.33
C GLY A 196 1.72 -14.07 -19.92
N GLY A 197 1.52 -14.09 -21.24
CA GLY A 197 1.33 -15.34 -21.96
C GLY A 197 2.66 -16.09 -22.09
N LYS A 198 2.60 -17.41 -22.33
CA LYS A 198 3.80 -18.24 -22.57
C LYS A 198 4.67 -17.68 -23.72
N ASP A 199 4.03 -17.13 -24.74
CA ASP A 199 4.68 -16.58 -25.93
C ASP A 199 5.06 -15.10 -25.79
N ASN A 200 4.58 -14.41 -24.74
CA ASN A 200 4.89 -13.00 -24.48
C ASN A 200 5.00 -12.74 -22.97
N PRO A 201 6.10 -13.17 -22.33
CA PRO A 201 6.34 -12.92 -20.91
C PRO A 201 6.63 -11.43 -20.66
N GLU A 202 5.86 -10.80 -19.77
CA GLU A 202 6.03 -9.38 -19.40
C GLU A 202 7.03 -9.19 -18.25
N GLY A 203 7.15 -10.20 -17.37
CA GLY A 203 8.14 -10.24 -16.29
C GLY A 203 7.55 -10.57 -14.92
N THR A 204 8.39 -10.48 -13.88
CA THR A 204 7.96 -10.74 -12.50
C THR A 204 6.93 -9.70 -12.03
N PRO A 205 5.98 -10.04 -11.16
CA PRO A 205 5.05 -9.08 -10.56
C PRO A 205 5.78 -7.86 -9.93
N TYR A 206 6.88 -8.10 -9.22
CA TYR A 206 7.71 -7.04 -8.63
C TYR A 206 8.20 -6.01 -9.65
N ARG A 207 8.83 -6.47 -10.74
CA ARG A 207 9.33 -5.59 -11.82
C ARG A 207 8.23 -4.79 -12.48
N MET A 208 7.05 -5.38 -12.68
CA MET A 208 5.88 -4.66 -13.22
C MET A 208 5.36 -3.62 -12.22
N GLY A 209 5.31 -3.97 -10.93
CA GLY A 209 4.96 -3.05 -9.83
C GLY A 209 5.90 -1.84 -9.74
N LEU A 210 7.21 -2.04 -9.91
CA LEU A 210 8.18 -0.95 -10.00
C LEU A 210 7.86 0.05 -11.12
N GLN A 211 7.35 -0.42 -12.26
CA GLN A 211 6.95 0.49 -13.34
C GLN A 211 5.76 1.38 -12.93
N ARG A 212 4.88 0.91 -12.06
CA ARG A 212 3.66 1.64 -11.67
C ARG A 212 3.93 2.84 -10.77
N VAL A 213 5.05 2.82 -10.05
CA VAL A 213 5.42 3.87 -9.09
C VAL A 213 6.37 4.92 -9.67
N LYS A 214 6.84 4.73 -10.91
CA LYS A 214 7.84 5.60 -11.55
C LYS A 214 7.43 7.07 -11.63
N SER A 215 6.17 7.35 -11.97
CA SER A 215 5.66 8.72 -12.10
C SER A 215 5.69 9.51 -10.79
N TYR A 216 5.74 8.82 -9.64
CA TYR A 216 5.84 9.45 -8.33
C TYR A 216 7.30 9.73 -7.90
N LEU A 217 8.27 9.52 -8.79
CA LEU A 217 9.70 9.83 -8.58
C LEU A 217 10.19 9.27 -7.23
N SER A 218 10.83 10.09 -6.40
CA SER A 218 11.35 9.68 -5.08
C SER A 218 10.25 9.28 -4.08
N ARG A 219 8.99 9.66 -4.30
CA ARG A 219 7.85 9.30 -3.43
C ARG A 219 7.20 7.97 -3.79
N GLY A 220 7.46 7.45 -4.99
CA GLY A 220 6.95 6.14 -5.40
C GLY A 220 7.65 5.01 -4.64
N LEU A 221 6.91 3.98 -4.20
CA LEU A 221 7.48 2.89 -3.40
C LEU A 221 6.81 1.54 -3.66
N VAL A 222 7.60 0.47 -3.67
CA VAL A 222 7.10 -0.91 -3.68
C VAL A 222 7.42 -1.57 -2.33
N LEU A 223 6.40 -2.07 -1.63
CA LEU A 223 6.56 -2.93 -0.47
C LEU A 223 6.38 -4.39 -0.91
N VAL A 224 7.30 -5.27 -0.51
CA VAL A 224 7.21 -6.71 -0.76
C VAL A 224 7.41 -7.41 0.56
N GLU A 225 6.43 -8.16 1.01
CA GLU A 225 6.55 -9.02 2.18
C GLU A 225 6.24 -10.47 1.83
N SER A 226 6.95 -11.40 2.47
CA SER A 226 6.76 -12.84 2.27
C SER A 226 7.48 -13.66 3.34
N SER A 227 6.96 -14.86 3.60
CA SER A 227 7.73 -15.96 4.18
C SER A 227 8.51 -16.68 3.07
N PRO A 228 9.84 -16.88 3.17
CA PRO A 228 10.59 -17.65 2.17
C PRO A 228 10.01 -19.06 1.99
N ALA A 229 9.65 -19.43 0.76
CA ALA A 229 9.10 -20.74 0.42
C ALA A 229 9.94 -21.51 -0.61
N TYR A 230 10.85 -20.83 -1.32
CA TYR A 230 11.73 -21.47 -2.29
C TYR A 230 12.85 -22.27 -1.61
N GLN A 231 13.14 -23.45 -2.16
CA GLN A 231 14.23 -24.30 -1.69
C GLN A 231 15.60 -23.67 -1.98
N VAL A 232 16.54 -23.91 -1.07
CA VAL A 232 17.95 -23.56 -1.25
C VAL A 232 18.53 -24.43 -2.36
N ILE A 233 19.14 -23.79 -3.36
CA ILE A 233 19.73 -24.47 -4.53
C ILE A 233 21.07 -25.12 -4.18
N ASP A 234 21.86 -24.47 -3.31
CA ASP A 234 23.17 -24.94 -2.90
C ASP A 234 23.20 -25.29 -1.39
N PRO A 235 23.09 -26.58 -1.02
CA PRO A 235 23.15 -27.02 0.38
C PRO A 235 24.50 -26.75 1.05
N SER A 236 25.57 -26.61 0.26
CA SER A 236 26.92 -26.33 0.76
C SER A 236 27.12 -24.84 1.07
N TRP A 237 26.18 -23.99 0.66
CA TRP A 237 26.27 -22.54 0.85
C TRP A 237 26.49 -22.17 2.32
N ARG A 238 27.38 -21.20 2.53
CA ARG A 238 27.66 -20.58 3.83
C ARG A 238 27.69 -19.07 3.64
N PRO A 239 27.18 -18.28 4.60
CA PRO A 239 27.27 -16.84 4.54
C PRO A 239 28.73 -16.40 4.52
N SER A 240 29.06 -15.42 3.68
CA SER A 240 30.39 -14.79 3.71
C SER A 240 30.57 -14.00 5.01
N PRO A 241 31.77 -14.02 5.63
CA PRO A 241 32.08 -13.14 6.76
C PRO A 241 31.87 -11.65 6.45
N THR A 242 32.03 -11.24 5.18
CA THR A 242 31.81 -9.86 4.73
C THR A 242 30.34 -9.53 4.44
N ALA A 243 29.48 -10.54 4.41
CA ALA A 243 28.05 -10.41 4.16
C ALA A 243 27.25 -11.40 5.03
N PRO A 244 27.33 -11.26 6.37
CA PRO A 244 26.81 -12.26 7.30
C PRO A 244 25.29 -12.42 7.24
N HIS A 245 24.58 -11.42 6.72
CA HIS A 245 23.13 -11.42 6.59
C HIS A 245 22.66 -11.77 5.18
N GLU A 246 23.56 -12.13 4.26
CA GLU A 246 23.13 -12.70 2.99
C GLU A 246 22.31 -13.97 3.24
N MET A 247 21.24 -14.15 2.48
CA MET A 247 20.47 -15.38 2.49
C MET A 247 20.95 -16.33 1.39
N PRO A 248 20.79 -17.66 1.56
CA PRO A 248 21.22 -18.64 0.56
C PRO A 248 20.57 -18.43 -0.81
N PRO A 249 21.23 -18.88 -1.90
CA PRO A 249 20.66 -18.81 -3.22
C PRO A 249 19.43 -19.71 -3.34
N VAL A 250 18.35 -19.16 -3.89
CA VAL A 250 17.07 -19.84 -4.13
C VAL A 250 16.57 -19.54 -5.54
N GLY A 251 15.64 -20.34 -6.06
CA GLY A 251 15.14 -20.22 -7.44
C GLY A 251 14.25 -19.02 -7.74
N GLY A 252 13.80 -18.29 -6.71
CA GLY A 252 12.88 -17.16 -6.87
C GLY A 252 12.39 -16.57 -5.54
N GLY A 253 11.25 -15.89 -5.58
CA GLY A 253 10.60 -15.35 -4.39
C GLY A 253 11.26 -14.10 -3.82
N ILE A 254 11.10 -13.90 -2.51
CA ILE A 254 11.53 -12.69 -1.82
C ILE A 254 13.04 -12.64 -1.53
N VAL A 255 13.68 -13.79 -1.36
CA VAL A 255 15.09 -13.88 -0.94
C VAL A 255 16.04 -13.20 -1.93
N PRO A 256 15.92 -13.37 -3.27
CA PRO A 256 16.72 -12.63 -4.23
C PRO A 256 16.54 -11.10 -4.13
N LEU A 257 15.35 -10.62 -3.76
CA LEU A 257 15.08 -9.19 -3.56
C LEU A 257 15.75 -8.68 -2.28
N TYR A 258 15.69 -9.45 -1.19
CA TYR A 258 16.35 -9.14 0.07
C TYR A 258 17.87 -9.04 -0.08
N ASN A 259 18.48 -9.99 -0.81
CA ASN A 259 19.92 -10.01 -1.05
C ASN A 259 20.40 -8.81 -1.90
N GLN A 260 19.54 -8.14 -2.66
CA GLN A 260 19.88 -6.91 -3.38
C GLN A 260 19.79 -5.64 -2.51
N GLY A 261 19.17 -5.75 -1.33
CA GLY A 261 18.92 -4.63 -0.43
C GLY A 261 19.99 -4.43 0.64
N THR A 262 19.60 -3.76 1.72
CA THR A 262 20.48 -3.47 2.88
C THR A 262 20.81 -4.71 3.71
N ARG A 263 20.06 -5.80 3.54
CA ARG A 263 20.18 -7.04 4.34
C ARG A 263 20.12 -6.78 5.85
N ALA A 264 19.38 -5.74 6.25
CA ALA A 264 19.15 -5.44 7.65
C ALA A 264 18.41 -6.62 8.33
N ARG A 265 18.67 -6.81 9.62
CA ARG A 265 18.01 -7.79 10.47
C ARG A 265 17.66 -7.13 11.79
N TRP A 266 16.53 -7.53 12.35
CA TRP A 266 16.19 -7.20 13.73
C TRP A 266 17.08 -8.02 14.68
N HIS A 267 17.55 -7.40 15.75
CA HIS A 267 18.55 -7.93 16.69
C HIS A 267 17.99 -9.04 17.58
#